data_AF-A0A959NYY2-F1
#
_entry.id   AF-A0A959NYY2-F1
#
_cell.length_a   1.000
_cell.length_b   1.000
_cell.length_c   1.000
_cell.angle_alpha   90.00
_cell.angle_beta   90.00
_cell.angle_gamma   90.00
#
_symmetry.space_group_name_H-M   'P 1'
#
loop_
_entity.id
_entity.type
_entity.pdbx_description
1 polymer ?
#
loop_
_entity_poly.entity_id
_entity_poly.type
_entity_poly.pdbx_seq_one_letter_code
_entity_poly.pdbx_strand_id
1 'polypeptide(L)'
;EIQELFKFCFTSAIGQASKMVFVIKRRNKTKENGNVVISEKKEIGSWVIGYWQPKEYFENNVWTCFETRFKKILKAKKEQYPTYKNYNKAENFTQLKNASDYLLINKPSQHYLKEVETNSIDYILSEPPHGNRIPYLELSLLWNSWLKKDVNYEDEIIVSEAKERKKDSSDYNKLVNEVIEECFRVLKPNRYFSFMFNSLDDDAWINVIRTFHNVGYELNLIETLGYSANSVVQDNRKNGLQTDFIITYKKPAKVLKRTSLEIIDLMDYPDLVLQIINLKKKGYKPFQIMNNIFSEILKKNQFFKISELFKTIEHA
;
A
#
# COMPACT_ATOMS: atom_id res chain seq x y z
N GLU A 1 -26.76 -14.10 -11.09
CA GLU A 1 -26.56 -13.22 -9.92
C GLU A 1 -26.33 -13.98 -8.61
N ILE A 2 -27.25 -14.85 -8.17
CA ILE A 2 -27.10 -15.61 -6.91
C ILE A 2 -25.82 -16.45 -6.87
N GLN A 3 -25.49 -17.15 -7.96
CA GLN A 3 -24.27 -17.95 -8.06
C GLN A 3 -23.00 -17.10 -7.87
N GLU A 4 -22.92 -15.92 -8.49
CA GLU A 4 -21.78 -15.01 -8.36
C GLU A 4 -21.67 -14.45 -6.95
N LEU A 5 -22.81 -14.15 -6.31
CA LEU A 5 -22.82 -13.76 -4.90
C LEU A 5 -22.29 -14.88 -4.00
N PHE A 6 -22.71 -16.13 -4.24
CA PHE A 6 -22.25 -17.28 -3.47
C PHE A 6 -20.76 -17.55 -3.73
N LYS A 7 -20.31 -17.41 -4.97
CA LYS A 7 -18.90 -17.50 -5.34
C LYS A 7 -18.07 -16.45 -4.61
N PHE A 8 -18.48 -15.19 -4.63
CA PHE A 8 -17.83 -14.09 -3.87
C PHE A 8 -17.84 -14.35 -2.36
N CYS A 9 -18.97 -14.81 -1.83
CA CYS A 9 -19.10 -15.13 -0.41
C CYS A 9 -18.11 -16.23 0.00
N PHE A 10 -18.05 -17.31 -0.77
CA PHE A 10 -17.15 -18.41 -0.49
C PHE A 10 -15.68 -18.02 -0.62
N THR A 11 -15.30 -17.37 -1.72
CA THR A 11 -13.90 -16.99 -1.97
C THR A 11 -13.39 -15.96 -0.96
N SER A 12 -14.25 -15.08 -0.43
CA SER A 12 -13.89 -14.16 0.66
C SER A 12 -13.71 -14.84 2.04
N ALA A 13 -14.08 -16.11 2.18
CA ALA A 13 -13.89 -16.91 3.39
C ALA A 13 -12.78 -17.97 3.25
N ILE A 14 -12.16 -18.08 2.08
CA ILE A 14 -11.36 -19.26 1.72
C ILE A 14 -10.10 -19.46 2.55
N GLY A 15 -9.43 -18.37 2.94
CA GLY A 15 -8.26 -18.44 3.81
C GLY A 15 -8.61 -19.05 5.18
N GLN A 16 -9.83 -18.81 5.67
CA GLN A 16 -10.34 -19.39 6.91
C GLN A 16 -10.82 -20.84 6.74
N ALA A 17 -11.10 -21.26 5.51
CA ALA A 17 -11.44 -22.65 5.15
C ALA A 17 -10.20 -23.44 4.69
N SER A 18 -9.02 -23.12 5.23
CA SER A 18 -7.75 -23.73 4.85
C SER A 18 -7.00 -24.27 6.08
N LYS A 19 -6.01 -25.15 5.84
CA LYS A 19 -5.11 -25.66 6.89
C LYS A 19 -4.04 -24.65 7.35
N MET A 20 -4.09 -23.41 6.86
CA MET A 20 -3.14 -22.34 7.20
C MET A 20 -3.57 -21.52 8.42
N VAL A 21 -4.72 -21.81 8.99
CA VAL A 21 -5.26 -21.09 10.15
C VAL A 21 -4.55 -21.57 11.42
N PHE A 22 -3.59 -20.77 11.89
CA PHE A 22 -2.81 -21.12 13.09
C PHE A 22 -3.62 -20.99 14.39
N VAL A 23 -3.17 -21.71 15.41
CA VAL A 23 -3.74 -21.65 16.76
C VAL A 23 -3.14 -20.47 17.53
N ILE A 24 -3.97 -19.56 18.03
CA ILE A 24 -3.54 -18.55 18.99
C ILE A 24 -3.63 -19.14 20.41
N LYS A 25 -2.51 -19.15 21.13
CA LYS A 25 -2.43 -19.67 22.52
C LYS A 25 -2.25 -18.56 23.58
N ARG A 26 -2.08 -17.29 23.18
CA ARG A 26 -1.61 -16.21 24.08
C ARG A 26 -2.26 -14.85 23.81
N ARG A 27 -3.51 -14.80 23.33
CA ARG A 27 -4.16 -13.54 22.93
C ARG A 27 -4.41 -12.60 24.11
N ASN A 28 -4.85 -13.14 25.24
CA ASN A 28 -5.17 -12.38 26.45
C ASN A 28 -4.11 -12.66 27.52
N LYS A 29 -3.13 -11.77 27.62
CA LYS A 29 -2.24 -11.70 28.80
C LYS A 29 -2.90 -10.76 29.80
N THR A 30 -3.64 -11.31 30.75
CA THR A 30 -4.17 -10.52 31.86
C THR A 30 -3.08 -10.42 32.92
N LYS A 31 -2.78 -9.20 33.40
CA LYS A 31 -1.92 -9.02 34.57
C LYS A 31 -2.82 -9.04 35.81
N GLU A 32 -2.72 -10.10 36.60
CA GLU A 32 -3.28 -10.15 37.95
C GLU A 32 -2.12 -10.19 38.96
N ASN A 33 -2.12 -9.26 39.92
CA ASN A 33 -1.12 -9.19 40.99
C ASN A 33 0.35 -9.24 40.52
N GLY A 34 0.66 -8.59 39.40
CA GLY A 34 2.02 -8.55 38.83
C GLY A 34 2.43 -9.79 38.04
N ASN A 35 1.64 -10.86 38.07
CA ASN A 35 1.87 -12.09 37.32
C ASN A 35 1.04 -12.13 36.03
N VAL A 36 1.66 -12.59 34.94
CA VAL A 36 0.97 -12.79 33.67
C VAL A 36 0.20 -14.11 33.73
N VAL A 37 -1.12 -14.05 33.83
CA VAL A 37 -1.98 -15.22 33.69
C VAL A 37 -2.19 -15.46 32.19
N ILE A 38 -1.78 -16.64 31.72
CA ILE A 38 -1.95 -17.04 30.31
C ILE A 38 -3.17 -17.95 30.26
N SER A 39 -4.21 -17.54 29.53
CA SER A 39 -5.33 -18.44 29.22
C SER A 39 -4.83 -19.64 28.41
N GLU A 40 -5.14 -20.85 28.86
CA GLU A 40 -4.86 -22.09 28.11
C GLU A 40 -5.81 -22.29 26.90
N LYS A 41 -6.81 -21.40 26.73
CA LYS A 41 -7.79 -21.50 25.66
C LYS A 41 -7.12 -21.31 24.31
N LYS A 42 -7.15 -22.36 23.49
CA LYS A 42 -6.78 -22.30 22.08
C LYS A 42 -7.84 -21.53 21.31
N GLU A 43 -7.44 -20.48 20.61
CA GLU A 43 -8.32 -19.64 19.81
C GLU A 43 -7.98 -19.71 18.33
N ILE A 44 -9.00 -19.55 17.49
CA ILE A 44 -8.84 -19.53 16.03
C ILE A 44 -8.04 -18.28 15.64
N GLY A 45 -6.92 -18.50 14.94
CA GLY A 45 -6.10 -17.45 14.39
C GLY A 45 -6.61 -16.88 13.07
N SER A 46 -5.70 -16.22 12.37
CA SER A 46 -5.93 -15.78 11.00
C SER A 46 -4.86 -16.38 10.10
N TRP A 47 -4.93 -16.07 8.81
CA TRP A 47 -3.79 -16.22 7.94
C TRP A 47 -2.84 -15.02 8.10
N VAL A 48 -1.54 -15.25 7.93
CA VAL A 48 -0.46 -14.23 7.91
C VAL A 48 0.26 -14.29 6.56
N ILE A 49 1.11 -13.30 6.25
CA ILE A 49 1.83 -13.24 4.97
C ILE A 49 2.65 -14.54 4.75
N GLY A 50 2.43 -15.19 3.60
CA GLY A 50 3.11 -16.41 3.17
C GLY A 50 2.21 -17.66 3.18
N TYR A 51 2.48 -18.60 2.27
CA TYR A 51 1.84 -19.92 2.30
C TYR A 51 2.66 -20.86 3.17
N TRP A 52 2.06 -21.26 4.29
CA TRP A 52 2.66 -22.20 5.21
C TRP A 52 1.56 -22.92 5.99
N GLN A 53 1.76 -24.21 6.21
CA GLN A 53 0.92 -24.99 7.10
C GLN A 53 1.58 -25.05 8.49
N PRO A 54 0.97 -24.45 9.54
CA PRO A 54 1.47 -24.57 10.90
C PRO A 54 1.43 -26.02 11.40
N LYS A 55 2.29 -26.33 12.38
CA LYS A 55 2.28 -27.64 13.07
C LYS A 55 0.95 -27.90 13.78
N GLU A 56 0.35 -26.85 14.35
CA GLU A 56 -1.00 -26.88 14.93
C GLU A 56 -1.88 -25.87 14.18
N TYR A 57 -2.97 -26.34 13.58
CA TYR A 57 -3.98 -25.53 12.89
C TYR A 57 -5.40 -25.91 13.32
N PHE A 58 -6.34 -25.00 13.06
CA PHE A 58 -7.76 -25.32 13.06
C PHE A 58 -8.20 -25.73 11.65
N GLU A 59 -8.93 -26.83 11.53
CA GLU A 59 -9.75 -27.12 10.35
C GLU A 59 -11.16 -26.60 10.61
N ASN A 60 -11.47 -25.41 10.09
CA ASN A 60 -12.80 -24.85 10.25
C ASN A 60 -13.79 -25.54 9.31
N ASN A 61 -15.01 -25.76 9.80
CA ASN A 61 -16.09 -26.25 8.95
C ASN A 61 -16.37 -25.23 7.83
N VAL A 62 -16.25 -25.69 6.59
CA VAL A 62 -16.37 -24.87 5.38
C VAL A 62 -17.74 -24.18 5.29
N TRP A 63 -18.81 -24.88 5.65
CA TRP A 63 -20.16 -24.34 5.68
C TRP A 63 -20.30 -23.23 6.72
N THR A 64 -19.75 -23.43 7.92
CA THR A 64 -19.73 -22.39 8.97
C THR A 64 -18.97 -21.14 8.52
N CYS A 65 -17.83 -21.30 7.84
CA CYS A 65 -17.08 -20.19 7.25
C CYS A 65 -17.92 -19.41 6.23
N PHE A 66 -18.58 -20.13 5.31
CA PHE A 66 -19.46 -19.55 4.30
C PHE A 66 -20.64 -18.81 4.95
N GLU A 67 -21.38 -19.46 5.84
CA GLU A 67 -22.57 -18.88 6.49
C GLU A 67 -22.22 -17.62 7.30
N THR A 68 -21.10 -17.66 8.03
CA THR A 68 -20.60 -16.49 8.77
C THR A 68 -20.30 -15.32 7.83
N ARG A 69 -19.67 -15.60 6.68
CA ARG A 69 -19.35 -14.58 5.69
C ARG A 69 -20.60 -14.05 4.99
N PHE A 70 -21.55 -14.93 4.67
CA PHE A 70 -22.83 -14.58 4.09
C PHE A 70 -23.61 -13.63 4.99
N LYS A 71 -23.72 -13.93 6.30
CA LYS A 71 -24.37 -13.06 7.29
C LYS A 71 -23.74 -11.66 7.33
N LYS A 72 -22.40 -11.56 7.24
CA LYS A 72 -21.69 -10.27 7.18
C LYS A 72 -22.00 -9.50 5.89
N ILE A 73 -21.97 -10.16 4.74
CA ILE A 73 -22.30 -9.55 3.44
C ILE A 73 -23.76 -9.09 3.42
N LEU A 74 -24.68 -9.92 3.93
CA LEU A 74 -26.10 -9.59 4.03
C LEU A 74 -26.32 -8.37 4.93
N LYS A 75 -25.66 -8.31 6.09
CA LYS A 75 -25.71 -7.14 6.98
C LYS A 75 -25.23 -5.87 6.25
N ALA A 76 -24.06 -5.93 5.61
CA ALA A 76 -23.51 -4.79 4.86
C ALA A 76 -24.44 -4.35 3.72
N LYS A 77 -25.04 -5.31 2.99
CA LYS A 77 -26.02 -5.00 1.94
C LYS A 77 -27.28 -4.36 2.49
N LYS A 78 -27.81 -4.82 3.63
CA LYS A 78 -28.96 -4.18 4.29
C LYS A 78 -28.66 -2.75 4.75
N GLU A 79 -27.44 -2.48 5.22
CA GLU A 79 -27.00 -1.15 5.62
C GLU A 79 -26.81 -0.20 4.42
N GLN A 80 -26.35 -0.73 3.27
CA GLN A 80 -26.16 0.04 2.04
C GLN A 80 -27.45 0.20 1.21
N TYR A 81 -28.42 -0.69 1.36
CA TYR A 81 -29.63 -0.70 0.53
C TYR A 81 -30.42 0.64 0.58
N PRO A 82 -30.60 1.31 1.73
CA PRO A 82 -31.32 2.57 1.80
C PRO A 82 -30.66 3.71 1.00
N THR A 83 -29.35 3.64 0.78
CA THR A 83 -28.59 4.65 0.04
C THR A 83 -28.23 4.18 -1.37
N TYR A 84 -28.66 2.97 -1.77
CA TYR A 84 -28.37 2.41 -3.07
C TYR A 84 -29.02 3.25 -4.17
N LYS A 85 -28.18 3.71 -5.10
CA LYS A 85 -28.59 4.28 -6.37
C LYS A 85 -28.20 3.32 -7.47
N ASN A 86 -28.99 3.28 -8.55
CA ASN A 86 -28.59 2.54 -9.72
C ASN A 86 -27.48 3.34 -10.42
N TYR A 87 -26.27 2.76 -10.45
CA TYR A 87 -25.11 3.34 -11.10
C TYR A 87 -24.84 2.59 -12.40
N ASN A 88 -24.67 3.31 -13.49
CA ASN A 88 -24.39 2.77 -14.80
C ASN A 88 -22.89 2.49 -14.93
N LYS A 89 -22.54 1.23 -15.15
CA LYS A 89 -21.18 0.80 -15.39
C LYS A 89 -20.80 1.05 -16.85
N ALA A 90 -19.64 1.64 -17.08
CA ALA A 90 -19.00 1.70 -18.39
C ALA A 90 -18.20 0.42 -18.70
N GLU A 91 -18.06 0.11 -19.98
CA GLU A 91 -17.17 -0.92 -20.52
C GLU A 91 -15.79 -0.38 -20.87
N ASN A 92 -15.70 0.91 -21.21
CA ASN A 92 -14.45 1.58 -21.59
C ASN A 92 -14.47 3.07 -21.20
N PHE A 93 -13.32 3.73 -21.37
CA PHE A 93 -13.13 5.11 -20.95
C PHE A 93 -14.02 6.11 -21.71
N THR A 94 -14.26 5.88 -23.00
CA THR A 94 -15.14 6.72 -23.82
C THR A 94 -16.58 6.69 -23.31
N GLN A 95 -17.10 5.51 -22.96
CA GLN A 95 -18.44 5.38 -22.39
C GLN A 95 -18.54 6.03 -21.00
N LEU A 96 -17.50 5.88 -20.17
CA LEU A 96 -17.42 6.53 -18.84
C LEU A 96 -17.57 8.05 -18.96
N LYS A 97 -16.84 8.67 -19.90
CA LYS A 97 -16.82 10.12 -20.08
C LYS A 97 -18.19 10.70 -20.47
N ASN A 98 -19.01 9.94 -21.17
CA ASN A 98 -20.21 10.45 -21.83
C ASN A 98 -21.51 10.12 -21.10
N ALA A 99 -21.64 8.90 -20.55
CA ALA A 99 -22.95 8.35 -20.22
C ALA A 99 -22.96 7.35 -19.05
N SER A 100 -21.89 7.24 -18.26
CA SER A 100 -21.80 6.25 -17.19
C SER A 100 -21.17 6.81 -15.93
N ASP A 101 -21.47 6.20 -14.80
CA ASP A 101 -21.09 6.70 -13.48
C ASP A 101 -19.72 6.17 -13.04
N TYR A 102 -19.36 4.96 -13.46
CA TYR A 102 -18.10 4.33 -13.05
C TYR A 102 -17.58 3.31 -14.05
N LEU A 103 -16.28 3.07 -14.00
CA LEU A 103 -15.57 2.06 -14.79
C LEU A 103 -14.68 1.24 -13.87
N LEU A 104 -14.80 -0.09 -13.96
CA LEU A 104 -13.93 -1.02 -13.23
C LEU A 104 -13.08 -1.77 -14.22
N ILE A 105 -11.76 -1.64 -14.06
CA ILE A 105 -10.77 -2.24 -14.94
C ILE A 105 -9.95 -3.26 -14.15
N ASN A 106 -9.83 -4.45 -14.72
CA ASN A 106 -8.95 -5.49 -14.22
C ASN A 106 -7.80 -5.69 -15.22
N LYS A 107 -6.88 -4.73 -15.25
CA LYS A 107 -5.69 -4.70 -16.09
C LYS A 107 -4.55 -4.00 -15.32
N PRO A 108 -3.28 -4.28 -15.65
CA PRO A 108 -2.15 -3.52 -15.10
C PRO A 108 -2.24 -2.04 -15.48
N SER A 109 -1.99 -1.14 -14.52
CA SER A 109 -2.13 0.30 -14.71
C SER A 109 -1.22 0.83 -15.81
N GLN A 110 0.02 0.32 -15.91
CA GLN A 110 1.00 0.70 -16.93
C GLN A 110 0.52 0.43 -18.36
N HIS A 111 -0.38 -0.54 -18.54
CA HIS A 111 -0.96 -0.84 -19.85
C HIS A 111 -2.24 -0.07 -20.08
N TYR A 112 -3.17 -0.12 -19.12
CA TYR A 112 -4.48 0.48 -19.30
C TYR A 112 -4.44 2.00 -19.40
N LEU A 113 -3.55 2.68 -18.67
CA LEU A 113 -3.46 4.14 -18.74
C LEU A 113 -3.11 4.62 -20.16
N LYS A 114 -2.38 3.83 -20.97
CA LYS A 114 -2.10 4.14 -22.39
C LYS A 114 -3.35 4.19 -23.25
N GLU A 115 -4.42 3.49 -22.85
CA GLU A 115 -5.74 3.53 -23.52
C GLU A 115 -6.55 4.78 -23.12
N VAL A 116 -6.14 5.52 -22.09
CA VAL A 116 -6.84 6.70 -21.56
C VAL A 116 -6.34 7.98 -22.25
N GLU A 117 -7.26 8.86 -22.62
CA GLU A 117 -6.97 10.13 -23.30
C GLU A 117 -6.06 11.04 -22.46
N THR A 118 -5.14 11.74 -23.11
CA THR A 118 -4.30 12.77 -22.49
C THR A 118 -5.16 13.90 -21.93
N ASN A 119 -4.81 14.46 -20.76
CA ASN A 119 -5.53 15.56 -20.11
C ASN A 119 -7.05 15.29 -19.95
N SER A 120 -7.43 14.09 -19.52
CA SER A 120 -8.82 13.68 -19.36
C SER A 120 -9.25 13.47 -17.90
N ILE A 121 -8.30 13.25 -16.99
CA ILE A 121 -8.54 12.98 -15.58
C ILE A 121 -8.42 14.25 -14.73
N ASP A 122 -9.38 14.50 -13.84
CA ASP A 122 -9.40 15.67 -12.96
C ASP A 122 -8.63 15.49 -11.65
N TYR A 123 -8.43 14.26 -11.20
CA TYR A 123 -7.72 13.94 -9.98
C TYR A 123 -7.26 12.48 -9.98
N ILE A 124 -6.08 12.20 -9.44
CA ILE A 124 -5.57 10.85 -9.27
C ILE A 124 -5.29 10.61 -7.78
N LEU A 125 -5.74 9.46 -7.29
CA LEU A 125 -5.35 8.91 -5.99
C LEU A 125 -4.73 7.54 -6.24
N SER A 126 -3.53 7.30 -5.73
CA SER A 126 -2.90 5.99 -5.84
C SER A 126 -2.14 5.60 -4.58
N GLU A 127 -2.16 4.30 -4.28
CA GLU A 127 -1.34 3.65 -3.27
C GLU A 127 -0.61 2.48 -3.96
N PRO A 128 0.58 2.71 -4.56
CA PRO A 128 1.29 1.63 -5.22
C PRO A 128 1.95 0.68 -4.22
N PRO A 129 2.35 -0.52 -4.66
CA PRO A 129 3.19 -1.42 -3.88
C PRO A 129 4.45 -0.74 -3.35
N HIS A 130 4.89 -1.13 -2.15
CA HIS A 130 6.06 -0.54 -1.47
C HIS A 130 7.34 -1.38 -1.66
N GLY A 131 7.69 -1.71 -2.91
CA GLY A 131 8.88 -2.52 -3.23
C GLY A 131 8.80 -3.96 -2.68
N ASN A 132 9.84 -4.42 -1.97
CA ASN A 132 9.94 -5.77 -1.40
C ASN A 132 9.14 -5.92 -0.09
N ARG A 133 7.86 -5.55 -0.09
CA ARG A 133 7.01 -5.61 1.12
C ARG A 133 6.01 -6.75 1.07
N ILE A 134 5.28 -6.89 -0.04
CA ILE A 134 4.16 -7.83 -0.19
C ILE A 134 4.20 -8.42 -1.61
N PRO A 135 4.31 -9.73 -1.79
CA PRO A 135 4.17 -10.37 -3.10
C PRO A 135 2.68 -10.64 -3.40
N TYR A 136 1.97 -9.64 -3.92
CA TYR A 136 0.50 -9.66 -4.03
C TYR A 136 -0.04 -10.81 -4.88
N LEU A 137 0.54 -11.07 -6.05
CA LEU A 137 0.05 -12.12 -6.93
C LEU A 137 0.28 -13.51 -6.35
N GLU A 138 1.43 -13.74 -5.72
CA GLU A 138 1.67 -14.97 -4.97
C GLU A 138 0.62 -15.11 -3.87
N LEU A 139 0.44 -14.10 -3.02
CA LEU A 139 -0.57 -14.11 -1.96
C LEU A 139 -2.00 -14.27 -2.50
N SER A 140 -2.27 -13.93 -3.75
CA SER A 140 -3.58 -14.14 -4.39
C SER A 140 -3.75 -15.53 -5.05
N LEU A 141 -2.69 -16.34 -5.14
CA LEU A 141 -2.68 -17.66 -5.80
C LEU A 141 -3.82 -18.59 -5.35
N LEU A 142 -4.14 -18.63 -4.06
CA LEU A 142 -5.26 -19.43 -3.55
C LEU A 142 -6.59 -18.99 -4.15
N TRP A 143 -6.85 -17.69 -4.23
CA TRP A 143 -8.06 -17.14 -4.82
C TRP A 143 -8.10 -17.38 -6.32
N ASN A 144 -6.99 -17.13 -7.02
CA ASN A 144 -6.90 -17.30 -8.46
C ASN A 144 -7.12 -18.76 -8.87
N SER A 145 -6.55 -19.71 -8.13
CA SER A 145 -6.77 -21.15 -8.34
C SER A 145 -8.25 -21.52 -8.24
N TRP A 146 -8.95 -21.03 -7.21
CA TRP A 146 -10.38 -21.29 -7.02
C TRP A 146 -11.27 -20.61 -8.05
N LEU A 147 -10.87 -19.40 -8.48
CA LEU A 147 -11.59 -18.63 -9.49
C LEU A 147 -11.23 -19.06 -10.92
N LYS A 148 -10.29 -19.99 -11.08
CA LYS A 148 -9.71 -20.42 -12.36
C LYS A 148 -9.22 -19.23 -13.18
N LYS A 149 -8.40 -18.39 -12.54
CA LYS A 149 -7.79 -17.21 -13.12
C LYS A 149 -6.29 -17.41 -13.24
N ASP A 150 -5.77 -17.14 -14.42
CA ASP A 150 -4.34 -17.01 -14.64
C ASP A 150 -3.89 -15.59 -14.27
N VAL A 151 -2.66 -15.47 -13.78
CA VAL A 151 -2.04 -14.19 -13.42
C VAL A 151 -0.77 -13.97 -14.21
N ASN A 152 -0.56 -12.71 -14.60
CA ASN A 152 0.69 -12.31 -15.23
C ASN A 152 1.65 -11.74 -14.17
N TYR A 153 2.66 -12.53 -13.81
CA TYR A 153 3.70 -12.10 -12.86
C TYR A 153 4.65 -11.04 -13.45
N GLU A 154 4.75 -10.93 -14.78
CA GLU A 154 5.63 -9.98 -15.46
C GLU A 154 5.15 -8.53 -15.32
N ASP A 155 3.85 -8.32 -15.15
CA ASP A 155 3.27 -6.99 -14.97
C ASP A 155 3.17 -6.57 -13.50
N GLU A 156 3.54 -7.44 -12.55
CA GLU A 156 3.45 -7.13 -11.13
C GLU A 156 4.52 -6.11 -10.72
N ILE A 157 4.09 -5.02 -10.08
CA ILE A 157 4.97 -3.96 -9.59
C ILE A 157 5.41 -4.31 -8.17
N ILE A 158 6.43 -5.15 -8.04
CA ILE A 158 7.05 -5.51 -6.75
C ILE A 158 8.55 -5.70 -6.92
N VAL A 159 9.27 -5.78 -5.81
CA VAL A 159 10.56 -6.47 -5.75
C VAL A 159 10.33 -7.84 -5.14
N SER A 160 10.92 -8.89 -5.73
CA SER A 160 10.79 -10.27 -5.25
C SER A 160 12.15 -10.90 -4.99
N GLU A 161 12.24 -11.66 -3.91
CA GLU A 161 13.41 -12.49 -3.58
C GLU A 161 13.42 -13.83 -4.31
N ALA A 162 12.31 -14.20 -4.97
CA ALA A 162 12.21 -15.40 -5.77
C ALA A 162 13.01 -15.25 -7.07
N LYS A 163 14.15 -15.95 -7.16
CA LYS A 163 15.11 -15.81 -8.27
C LYS A 163 14.51 -16.09 -9.64
N GLU A 164 13.56 -17.01 -9.71
CA GLU A 164 12.83 -17.37 -10.91
C GLU A 164 11.96 -16.23 -11.45
N ARG A 165 11.54 -15.30 -10.60
CA ARG A 165 10.67 -14.19 -10.97
C ARG A 165 11.42 -13.04 -11.63
N LYS A 166 12.73 -12.91 -11.40
CA LYS A 166 13.57 -11.84 -11.97
C LYS A 166 12.93 -10.45 -11.79
N LYS A 167 12.52 -10.13 -10.56
CA LYS A 167 11.87 -8.87 -10.19
C LYS A 167 12.72 -8.13 -9.17
N ASP A 168 13.65 -7.32 -9.64
CA ASP A 168 14.53 -6.55 -8.76
C ASP A 168 14.09 -5.08 -8.60
N SER A 169 14.88 -4.29 -7.88
CA SER A 169 14.60 -2.86 -7.68
C SER A 169 14.59 -2.06 -8.99
N SER A 170 15.37 -2.48 -10.00
CA SER A 170 15.37 -1.85 -11.33
C SER A 170 14.05 -2.10 -12.06
N ASP A 171 13.55 -3.33 -12.06
CA ASP A 171 12.25 -3.67 -12.64
C ASP A 171 11.10 -2.94 -11.95
N TYR A 172 11.11 -2.94 -10.61
CA TYR A 172 10.14 -2.20 -9.81
C TYR A 172 10.15 -0.71 -10.16
N ASN A 173 11.33 -0.07 -10.16
CA ASN A 173 11.48 1.35 -10.45
C ASN A 173 10.99 1.68 -11.86
N LYS A 174 11.35 0.86 -12.85
CA LYS A 174 10.89 1.02 -14.23
C LYS A 174 9.36 1.02 -14.33
N LEU A 175 8.69 0.03 -13.73
CA LEU A 175 7.24 -0.10 -13.81
C LEU A 175 6.51 1.01 -13.04
N VAL A 176 7.01 1.41 -11.87
CA VAL A 176 6.47 2.56 -11.13
C VAL A 176 6.62 3.85 -11.94
N ASN A 177 7.77 4.04 -12.59
CA ASN A 177 8.03 5.24 -13.39
C ASN A 177 7.08 5.35 -14.58
N GLU A 178 6.87 4.23 -15.29
CA GLU A 178 5.92 4.16 -16.40
C GLU A 178 4.50 4.55 -15.95
N VAL A 179 4.05 4.08 -14.78
CA VAL A 179 2.74 4.48 -14.24
C VAL A 179 2.70 5.97 -13.88
N ILE A 180 3.74 6.51 -13.25
CA ILE A 180 3.77 7.95 -12.87
C ILE A 180 3.76 8.85 -14.11
N GLU A 181 4.50 8.48 -15.15
CA GLU A 181 4.56 9.17 -16.45
C GLU A 181 3.19 9.14 -17.15
N GLU A 182 2.55 7.98 -17.21
CA GLU A 182 1.22 7.86 -17.80
C GLU A 182 0.15 8.62 -16.99
N CYS A 183 0.24 8.58 -15.65
CA CYS A 183 -0.59 9.41 -14.77
C CYS A 183 -0.42 10.90 -15.11
N PHE A 184 0.81 11.36 -15.40
CA PHE A 184 1.03 12.76 -15.75
C PHE A 184 0.39 13.09 -17.09
N ARG A 185 0.51 12.20 -18.08
CA ARG A 185 -0.10 12.39 -19.40
C ARG A 185 -1.62 12.52 -19.30
N VAL A 186 -2.29 11.61 -18.57
CA VAL A 186 -3.76 11.59 -18.48
C VAL A 186 -4.33 12.67 -17.56
N LEU A 187 -3.58 13.16 -16.57
CA LEU A 187 -4.01 14.22 -15.67
C LEU A 187 -4.16 15.55 -16.41
N LYS A 188 -5.26 16.29 -16.19
CA LYS A 188 -5.45 17.63 -16.76
C LYS A 188 -4.44 18.64 -16.17
N PRO A 189 -4.03 19.69 -16.92
CA PRO A 189 -3.22 20.76 -16.35
C PRO A 189 -3.92 21.44 -15.17
N ASN A 190 -3.14 21.90 -14.18
CA ASN A 190 -3.61 22.46 -12.90
C ASN A 190 -4.44 21.50 -12.02
N ARG A 191 -4.34 20.19 -12.24
CA ARG A 191 -4.96 19.17 -11.40
C ARG A 191 -3.95 18.43 -10.53
N TYR A 192 -4.47 17.63 -9.61
CA TYR A 192 -3.71 17.05 -8.51
C TYR A 192 -3.62 15.53 -8.58
N PHE A 193 -2.50 15.02 -8.08
CA PHE A 193 -2.25 13.61 -7.88
C PHE A 193 -1.78 13.41 -6.43
N SER A 194 -2.59 12.74 -5.61
CA SER A 194 -2.17 12.30 -4.28
C SER A 194 -1.62 10.86 -4.34
N PHE A 195 -0.35 10.74 -3.95
CA PHE A 195 0.41 9.51 -3.98
C PHE A 195 0.69 9.04 -2.56
N MET A 196 0.12 7.89 -2.19
CA MET A 196 0.23 7.29 -0.86
C MET A 196 1.39 6.30 -0.85
N PHE A 197 2.47 6.62 -0.14
CA PHE A 197 3.68 5.81 -0.18
C PHE A 197 4.45 5.81 1.13
N ASN A 198 5.06 4.65 1.42
CA ASN A 198 6.08 4.56 2.43
C ASN A 198 7.02 3.38 2.19
N SER A 199 8.28 3.52 2.57
CA SER A 199 9.28 2.47 2.43
C SER A 199 10.45 2.71 3.38
N LEU A 200 11.19 1.65 3.71
CA LEU A 200 12.51 1.72 4.34
C LEU A 200 13.66 1.62 3.32
N ASP A 201 13.32 1.47 2.03
CA ASP A 201 14.27 1.33 0.94
C ASP A 201 14.66 2.68 0.34
N ASP A 202 15.96 2.97 0.33
CA ASP A 202 16.51 4.24 -0.16
C ASP A 202 16.20 4.44 -1.64
N ASP A 203 16.44 3.41 -2.45
CA ASP A 203 16.34 3.48 -3.91
C ASP A 203 14.90 3.69 -4.36
N ALA A 204 13.94 3.02 -3.72
CA ALA A 204 12.52 3.19 -3.99
C ALA A 204 12.07 4.64 -3.75
N TRP A 205 12.50 5.26 -2.64
CA TRP A 205 12.16 6.65 -2.33
C TRP A 205 12.83 7.63 -3.28
N ILE A 206 14.14 7.50 -3.48
CA ILE A 206 14.91 8.36 -4.39
C ILE A 206 14.33 8.27 -5.80
N ASN A 207 14.02 7.06 -6.29
CA ASN A 207 13.43 6.87 -7.61
C ASN A 207 12.07 7.55 -7.71
N VAL A 208 11.14 7.29 -6.79
CA VAL A 208 9.79 7.89 -6.82
C VAL A 208 9.86 9.42 -6.86
N ILE A 209 10.56 10.05 -5.92
CA ILE A 209 10.64 11.51 -5.83
C ILE A 209 11.32 12.09 -7.07
N ARG A 210 12.40 11.45 -7.55
CA ARG A 210 13.09 11.86 -8.77
C ARG A 210 12.18 11.75 -10.00
N THR A 211 11.38 10.71 -10.11
CA THR A 211 10.45 10.53 -11.24
C THR A 211 9.38 11.62 -11.23
N PHE A 212 8.73 11.88 -10.10
CA PHE A 212 7.79 13.00 -9.98
C PHE A 212 8.43 14.32 -10.44
N HIS A 213 9.66 14.57 -10.00
CA HIS A 213 10.42 15.76 -10.38
C HIS A 213 10.75 15.82 -11.88
N ASN A 214 11.26 14.73 -12.45
CA ASN A 214 11.68 14.64 -13.85
C ASN A 214 10.51 14.78 -14.82
N VAL A 215 9.36 14.20 -14.48
CA VAL A 215 8.13 14.28 -15.28
C VAL A 215 7.55 15.69 -15.27
N GLY A 216 7.83 16.47 -14.22
CA GLY A 216 7.45 17.88 -14.11
C GLY A 216 6.28 18.14 -13.17
N TYR A 217 6.00 17.23 -12.23
CA TYR A 217 5.04 17.49 -11.16
C TYR A 217 5.56 18.53 -10.17
N GLU A 218 4.64 19.31 -9.61
CA GLU A 218 4.91 20.31 -8.56
C GLU A 218 4.47 19.77 -7.21
N LEU A 219 5.37 19.72 -6.23
CA LEU A 219 4.98 19.38 -4.86
C LEU A 219 3.97 20.41 -4.34
N ASN A 220 2.80 19.95 -3.93
CA ASN A 220 1.73 20.81 -3.41
C ASN A 220 1.55 20.63 -1.90
N LEU A 221 1.48 19.39 -1.42
CA LEU A 221 1.19 19.11 -0.01
C LEU A 221 1.81 17.77 0.41
N ILE A 222 2.26 17.69 1.67
CA ILE A 222 2.74 16.46 2.30
C ILE A 222 1.95 16.28 3.59
N GLU A 223 1.21 15.18 3.66
CA GLU A 223 0.46 14.76 4.84
C GLU A 223 0.85 13.34 5.24
N THR A 224 0.38 12.89 6.40
CA THR A 224 0.58 11.50 6.85
C THR A 224 -0.72 10.91 7.31
N LEU A 225 -0.94 9.64 6.98
CA LEU A 225 -2.13 8.87 7.36
C LEU A 225 -1.73 7.77 8.34
N GLY A 226 -2.28 7.82 9.55
CA GLY A 226 -2.08 6.77 10.55
C GLY A 226 -2.96 5.54 10.26
N TYR A 227 -2.43 4.34 10.52
CA TYR A 227 -3.22 3.12 10.41
C TYR A 227 -4.26 3.04 11.53
N SER A 228 -5.48 2.59 11.20
CA SER A 228 -6.54 2.36 12.18
C SER A 228 -6.24 1.20 13.14
N ALA A 229 -5.38 0.27 12.72
CA ALA A 229 -4.83 -0.81 13.52
C ALA A 229 -3.47 -1.23 12.93
N ASN A 230 -2.50 -1.51 13.80
CA ASN A 230 -1.21 -2.02 13.35
C ASN A 230 -1.33 -3.48 12.89
N SER A 231 -0.56 -3.83 11.88
CA SER A 231 -0.32 -5.22 11.47
C SER A 231 0.68 -5.91 12.42
N VAL A 232 0.64 -7.24 12.44
CA VAL A 232 1.62 -8.08 13.16
C VAL A 232 3.06 -7.71 12.78
N VAL A 233 3.31 -7.34 11.52
CA VAL A 233 4.63 -6.92 11.05
C VAL A 233 5.05 -5.60 11.66
N GLN A 234 4.14 -4.62 11.72
CA GLN A 234 4.41 -3.29 12.30
C GLN A 234 4.65 -3.35 13.81
N ASP A 235 3.97 -4.25 14.52
CA ASP A 235 4.13 -4.40 15.96
C ASP A 235 5.43 -5.12 16.35
N ASN A 236 5.95 -6.01 15.50
CA ASN A 236 7.10 -6.86 15.85
C ASN A 236 8.42 -6.44 15.18
N ARG A 237 8.41 -5.64 14.10
CA ARG A 237 9.64 -5.21 13.43
C ARG A 237 10.22 -3.94 14.02
N LYS A 238 11.55 -3.91 14.18
CA LYS A 238 12.30 -2.68 14.46
C LYS A 238 12.00 -1.65 13.36
N ASN A 239 11.76 -0.40 13.74
CA ASN A 239 11.41 0.70 12.83
C ASN A 239 10.14 0.45 11.99
N GLY A 240 9.19 -0.34 12.51
CA GLY A 240 7.88 -0.52 11.88
C GLY A 240 7.19 0.82 11.59
N LEU A 241 6.90 1.07 10.33
CA LEU A 241 6.25 2.29 9.86
C LEU A 241 4.77 2.27 10.26
N GLN A 242 4.31 3.27 11.00
CA GLN A 242 2.94 3.36 11.54
C GLN A 242 2.10 4.46 10.88
N THR A 243 2.64 5.08 9.85
CA THR A 243 1.94 6.05 9.01
C THR A 243 2.38 5.85 7.56
N ASP A 244 1.53 6.17 6.60
CA ASP A 244 1.95 6.37 5.21
C ASP A 244 2.00 7.87 4.89
N PHE A 245 2.89 8.27 3.99
CA PHE A 245 2.86 9.63 3.47
C PHE A 245 1.80 9.74 2.40
N ILE A 246 1.03 10.83 2.43
CA ILE A 246 0.21 11.27 1.31
C ILE A 246 0.91 12.48 0.71
N ILE A 247 1.58 12.28 -0.43
CA ILE A 247 2.27 13.36 -1.14
C ILE A 247 1.38 13.78 -2.30
N THR A 248 0.84 14.99 -2.20
CA THR A 248 0.04 15.58 -3.25
C THR A 248 0.91 16.42 -4.16
N TYR A 249 0.91 16.06 -5.42
CA TYR A 249 1.54 16.80 -6.50
C TYR A 249 0.48 17.50 -7.35
N LYS A 250 0.89 18.57 -8.04
CA LYS A 250 0.12 19.29 -9.04
C LYS A 250 0.77 19.12 -10.40
N LYS A 251 -0.01 18.89 -11.46
CA LYS A 251 0.46 19.05 -12.84
C LYS A 251 0.40 20.53 -13.21
N PRO A 252 1.52 21.18 -13.58
CA PRO A 252 1.50 22.59 -13.93
C PRO A 252 0.76 22.85 -15.25
N ALA A 253 0.28 24.08 -15.45
CA ALA A 253 -0.27 24.52 -16.74
C ALA A 253 0.75 24.42 -17.89
N LYS A 254 2.02 24.70 -17.57
CA LYS A 254 3.16 24.61 -18.46
C LYS A 254 4.34 24.02 -17.70
N VAL A 255 4.96 22.98 -18.25
CA VAL A 255 6.15 22.38 -17.65
C VAL A 255 7.30 23.37 -17.78
N LEU A 256 7.76 23.89 -16.64
CA LEU A 256 8.96 24.71 -16.56
C LEU A 256 10.18 23.79 -16.39
N LYS A 257 11.33 24.23 -16.90
CA LYS A 257 12.61 23.55 -16.66
C LYS A 257 12.93 23.68 -15.17
N ARG A 258 12.86 22.57 -14.43
CA ARG A 258 13.09 22.54 -12.97
C ARG A 258 14.51 22.07 -12.65
N THR A 259 15.06 22.57 -11.55
CA THR A 259 16.32 22.11 -10.96
C THR A 259 16.15 20.68 -10.48
N SER A 260 16.97 19.74 -10.94
CA SER A 260 16.92 18.33 -10.53
C SER A 260 16.85 18.17 -9.00
N LEU A 261 16.14 17.14 -8.53
CA LEU A 261 16.19 16.70 -7.14
C LEU A 261 17.65 16.55 -6.69
N GLU A 262 18.05 17.29 -5.66
CA GLU A 262 19.38 17.17 -5.07
C GLU A 262 19.37 16.06 -4.03
N ILE A 263 20.23 15.05 -4.21
CA ILE A 263 20.47 14.03 -3.19
C ILE A 263 21.64 14.50 -2.35
N ILE A 264 21.35 14.85 -1.10
CA ILE A 264 22.31 15.36 -0.13
C ILE A 264 22.82 14.21 0.75
N ASP A 265 24.05 14.35 1.25
CA ASP A 265 24.53 13.57 2.40
C ASP A 265 24.01 14.24 3.67
N LEU A 266 23.29 13.50 4.51
CA LEU A 266 22.70 14.04 5.74
C LEU A 266 23.76 14.65 6.68
N MET A 267 25.00 14.13 6.65
CA MET A 267 26.09 14.58 7.54
C MET A 267 26.63 15.96 7.19
N ASP A 268 26.44 16.42 5.95
CA ASP A 268 26.82 17.77 5.52
C ASP A 268 25.85 18.85 6.03
N TYR A 269 24.76 18.44 6.68
CA TYR A 269 23.68 19.32 7.15
C TYR A 269 23.53 19.24 8.68
N PRO A 270 24.44 19.87 9.45
CA PRO A 270 24.50 19.73 10.91
C PRO A 270 23.23 20.18 11.62
N ASP A 271 22.54 21.21 11.11
CA ASP A 271 21.27 21.67 11.69
C ASP A 271 20.18 20.58 11.62
N LEU A 272 20.15 19.84 10.51
CA LEU A 272 19.20 18.75 10.30
C LEU A 272 19.51 17.56 11.24
N VAL A 273 20.81 17.24 11.39
CA VAL A 273 21.29 16.24 12.35
C VAL A 273 20.90 16.62 13.78
N LEU A 274 21.13 17.87 14.19
CA LEU A 274 20.75 18.36 15.52
C LEU A 274 19.23 18.32 15.74
N GLN A 275 18.44 18.64 14.72
CA GLN A 275 16.98 18.52 14.77
C GLN A 275 16.53 17.07 14.99
N ILE A 276 17.12 16.11 14.26
CA ILE A 276 16.86 14.67 14.42
C ILE A 276 17.18 14.23 15.85
N ILE A 277 18.36 14.59 16.37
CA ILE A 277 18.78 14.27 17.74
C ILE A 277 17.81 14.87 18.76
N ASN A 278 17.39 16.12 18.59
CA ASN A 278 16.47 16.78 19.50
C ASN A 278 15.08 16.10 19.50
N LEU A 279 14.55 15.74 18.34
CA LEU A 279 13.28 15.00 18.23
C LEU A 279 13.38 13.64 18.93
N LYS A 280 14.50 12.93 18.74
CA LYS A 280 14.77 11.66 19.42
C LYS A 280 14.81 11.83 20.95
N LYS A 281 15.50 12.85 21.47
CA LYS A 281 15.55 13.17 22.91
C LYS A 281 14.18 13.54 23.49
N LYS A 282 13.30 14.13 22.69
CA LYS A 282 11.89 14.40 23.06
C LYS A 282 11.00 13.15 23.06
N GLY A 283 11.55 11.98 22.75
CA GLY A 283 10.82 10.70 22.77
C GLY A 283 10.06 10.37 21.49
N TYR A 284 10.30 11.10 20.38
CA TYR A 284 9.69 10.77 19.10
C TYR A 284 10.17 9.42 18.59
N LYS A 285 9.23 8.60 18.10
CA LYS A 285 9.54 7.33 17.44
C LYS A 285 10.18 7.58 16.07
N PRO A 286 10.98 6.65 15.53
CA PRO A 286 11.68 6.86 14.26
C PRO A 286 10.78 7.29 13.09
N PHE A 287 9.59 6.68 12.92
CA PHE A 287 8.65 7.09 11.87
C PHE A 287 8.13 8.52 12.07
N GLN A 288 7.95 8.98 13.32
CA GLN A 288 7.51 10.35 13.59
C GLN A 288 8.61 11.35 13.26
N ILE A 289 9.87 11.00 13.54
CA ILE A 289 11.03 11.81 13.13
C ILE A 289 11.06 11.91 11.61
N MET A 290 10.96 10.78 10.89
CA MET A 290 10.87 10.75 9.43
C MET A 290 9.77 11.66 8.88
N ASN A 291 8.55 11.60 9.46
CA ASN A 291 7.43 12.44 9.05
C ASN A 291 7.72 13.94 9.17
N ASN A 292 8.43 14.36 10.22
CA ASN A 292 8.80 15.76 10.43
C ASN A 292 9.85 16.22 9.41
N ILE A 293 10.90 15.41 9.22
CA ILE A 293 12.04 15.78 8.38
C ILE A 293 11.68 15.78 6.89
N PHE A 294 10.88 14.81 6.43
CA PHE A 294 10.52 14.68 5.01
C PHE A 294 9.72 15.87 4.49
N SER A 295 8.80 16.42 5.31
CA SER A 295 8.01 17.59 4.93
C SER A 295 8.88 18.83 4.70
N GLU A 296 9.99 18.94 5.43
CA GLU A 296 10.93 20.05 5.30
C GLU A 296 11.84 19.88 4.08
N ILE A 297 12.46 18.70 3.93
CA ILE A 297 13.49 18.49 2.91
C ILE A 297 12.92 18.50 1.49
N LEU A 298 11.74 17.89 1.30
CA LEU A 298 11.10 17.82 -0.01
C LEU A 298 10.65 19.20 -0.51
N LYS A 299 10.31 20.13 0.38
CA LYS A 299 9.99 21.53 0.01
C LYS A 299 11.22 22.30 -0.49
N LYS A 300 12.43 21.86 -0.14
CA LYS A 300 13.70 22.42 -0.61
C LYS A 300 14.18 21.77 -1.92
N ASN A 301 13.39 20.87 -2.53
CA ASN A 301 13.81 20.00 -3.64
C ASN A 301 15.07 19.18 -3.31
N GLN A 302 15.25 18.84 -2.04
CA GLN A 302 16.34 18.02 -1.54
C GLN A 302 15.78 16.70 -1.00
N PHE A 303 16.62 15.67 -1.00
CA PHE A 303 16.32 14.40 -0.36
C PHE A 303 17.62 13.71 0.07
N PHE A 304 17.53 12.77 1.00
CA PHE A 304 18.69 12.01 1.48
C PHE A 304 18.28 10.55 1.68
N LYS A 305 19.27 9.68 1.88
CA LYS A 305 19.00 8.26 2.11
C LYS A 305 18.30 8.07 3.45
N ILE A 306 17.22 7.30 3.45
CA ILE A 306 16.51 6.91 4.67
C ILE A 306 17.41 6.09 5.60
N SER A 307 18.32 5.29 5.05
CA SER A 307 19.30 4.58 5.85
C SER A 307 20.21 5.51 6.65
N GLU A 308 20.52 6.72 6.15
CA GLU A 308 21.25 7.74 6.89
C GLU A 308 20.40 8.30 8.04
N LEU A 309 19.10 8.56 7.81
CA LEU A 309 18.16 8.98 8.86
C LEU A 309 18.19 8.02 10.05
N PHE A 310 18.03 6.73 9.76
CA PHE A 310 17.93 5.71 10.80
C PHE A 310 19.25 5.52 11.53
N LYS A 311 20.40 5.59 10.83
CA LYS A 311 21.71 5.60 11.48
C LYS A 311 21.84 6.78 12.44
N THR A 312 21.48 7.98 12.01
CA THR A 312 21.52 9.18 12.87
C THR A 312 20.62 9.02 14.09
N ILE A 313 19.40 8.47 13.93
CA ILE A 313 18.48 8.19 15.04
C ILE A 313 19.04 7.15 16.02
N GLU A 314 19.80 6.17 15.55
CA GLU A 314 20.41 5.13 16.39
C GLU A 314 21.63 5.64 17.17
N HIS A 315 22.33 6.65 16.64
CA HIS A 315 23.48 7.28 17.30
C HIS A 315 23.13 8.50 18.18
N ALA A 316 21.86 8.94 18.16
CA ALA A 316 21.34 10.12 18.87
C ALA A 316 20.90 9.85 20.32
#